data_AF-A0A8X7NZE0-F1
#
_entry.id   AF-A0A8X7NZE0-F1
#
_cell.length_a   1.000
_cell.length_b   1.000
_cell.length_c   1.000
_cell.angle_alpha   90.00
_cell.angle_beta   90.00
_cell.angle_gamma   90.00
#
_symmetry.space_group_name_H-M   'P 1'
#
loop_
_entity.id
_entity.type
_entity.pdbx_description
1 polymer ?
#
loop_
_entity_poly.entity_id
_entity_poly.type
_entity_poly.pdbx_seq_one_letter_code
_entity_poly.pdbx_strand_id
1 'polypeptide(L)'
;MEKVSAACAMEWSIKLEKALRSKTQVLKILSRAVEAILETGEKLEQWSKEPEPGTAVYNLFGLVPEEDRLFLNTILLRLVDAFCFGDKLVKVAVVRVFVSVFKLSRGKSKSECETWFLSKAKVYNHLEMLKRVKSVYDKGDSEARAFSLILFGCWRDFASDFAPVRYLVFTSMVSSHDVEVNFDQFSHVRSVLA
;
A
#
# COMPACT_ATOMS: atom_id res chain seq x y z
N MET A 1 -6.46 28.95 3.97
CA MET A 1 -5.63 27.78 4.37
C MET A 1 -6.00 26.65 3.42
N GLU A 2 -5.03 26.03 2.76
CA GLU A 2 -5.30 24.85 1.93
C GLU A 2 -5.76 23.68 2.81
N LYS A 3 -6.57 22.78 2.26
CA LYS A 3 -7.02 21.59 3.01
C LYS A 3 -5.82 20.67 3.25
N VAL A 4 -5.66 20.22 4.49
CA VAL A 4 -4.68 19.17 4.85
C VAL A 4 -5.08 17.82 4.25
N SER A 5 -4.14 16.89 4.12
CA SER A 5 -4.40 15.57 3.53
C SER A 5 -5.50 14.80 4.25
N ALA A 6 -5.55 14.87 5.59
CA ALA A 6 -6.60 14.27 6.40
C ALA A 6 -8.01 14.75 6.00
N ALA A 7 -8.16 16.05 5.67
CA ALA A 7 -9.43 16.63 5.23
C ALA A 7 -9.80 16.26 3.78
N CYS A 8 -8.84 15.81 2.99
CA CYS A 8 -9.03 15.41 1.60
C CYS A 8 -9.19 13.89 1.44
N ALA A 9 -8.91 13.10 2.48
CA ALA A 9 -8.86 11.64 2.43
C ALA A 9 -10.14 11.01 1.87
N MET A 10 -11.30 11.50 2.30
CA MET A 10 -12.61 11.04 1.81
C MET A 10 -12.73 11.23 0.29
N GLU A 11 -12.47 12.44 -0.20
CA GLU A 11 -12.56 12.80 -1.62
C GLU A 11 -11.61 11.95 -2.46
N TRP A 12 -10.37 11.78 -2.00
CA TRP A 12 -9.39 10.94 -2.66
C TRP A 12 -9.85 9.49 -2.73
N SER A 13 -10.42 8.97 -1.65
CA SER A 13 -10.95 7.60 -1.60
C SER A 13 -12.09 7.40 -2.62
N ILE A 14 -12.99 8.38 -2.76
CA ILE A 14 -14.10 8.36 -3.70
C ILE A 14 -13.59 8.47 -5.14
N LYS A 15 -12.63 9.37 -5.40
CA LYS A 15 -12.04 9.56 -6.73
C LYS A 15 -11.36 8.28 -7.20
N LEU A 16 -10.58 7.63 -6.33
CA LEU A 16 -9.94 6.35 -6.62
C LEU A 16 -10.98 5.28 -6.96
N GLU A 17 -12.01 5.11 -6.13
CA GLU A 17 -13.07 4.13 -6.37
C GLU A 17 -13.78 4.33 -7.72
N LYS A 18 -14.14 5.58 -8.03
CA LYS A 18 -14.77 5.93 -9.31
C LYS A 18 -13.84 5.63 -10.49
N ALA A 19 -12.54 5.92 -10.36
CA ALA A 19 -11.57 5.63 -11.40
C ALA A 19 -11.48 4.12 -11.68
N LEU A 20 -11.35 3.31 -10.62
CA LEU A 20 -11.24 1.85 -10.69
C LEU A 20 -12.50 1.15 -11.21
N ARG A 21 -13.70 1.71 -10.99
CA ARG A 21 -14.98 1.12 -11.42
C ARG A 21 -15.43 1.50 -12.84
N SER A 22 -14.67 2.31 -13.59
CA SER A 22 -15.11 2.74 -14.93
C SER A 22 -15.36 1.57 -15.86
N LYS A 23 -16.41 1.64 -16.68
CA LYS A 23 -16.68 0.68 -17.77
C LYS A 23 -16.42 1.25 -19.18
N THR A 24 -15.77 2.40 -19.31
CA THR A 24 -15.59 3.08 -20.61
C THR A 24 -14.44 2.48 -21.41
N GLN A 25 -14.67 1.77 -22.53
CA GLN A 25 -13.69 1.24 -23.50
C GLN A 25 -12.34 0.76 -22.91
N VAL A 26 -12.13 -0.56 -22.87
CA VAL A 26 -11.03 -1.28 -22.17
C VAL A 26 -9.68 -0.54 -22.10
N LEU A 27 -9.14 -0.07 -23.24
CA LEU A 27 -7.85 0.64 -23.30
C LEU A 27 -7.83 1.97 -22.51
N LYS A 28 -8.95 2.71 -22.49
CA LYS A 28 -9.08 3.96 -21.74
C LYS A 28 -9.29 3.72 -20.25
N ILE A 29 -9.81 2.54 -19.86
CA ILE A 29 -9.96 2.13 -18.46
C ILE A 29 -8.59 1.90 -17.84
N LEU A 30 -7.71 1.15 -18.51
CA LEU A 30 -6.37 0.86 -18.01
C LEU A 30 -5.57 2.13 -17.73
N SER A 31 -5.52 3.06 -18.69
CA SER A 31 -4.80 4.34 -18.52
C SER A 31 -5.33 5.11 -17.31
N ARG A 32 -6.66 5.21 -17.19
CA ARG A 32 -7.30 5.97 -16.12
C ARG A 32 -7.12 5.33 -14.74
N ALA A 33 -7.18 4.01 -14.66
CA ALA A 33 -6.96 3.29 -13.41
C ALA A 33 -5.52 3.45 -12.94
N VAL A 34 -4.55 3.29 -13.84
CA VAL A 34 -3.13 3.48 -13.55
C VAL A 34 -2.84 4.92 -13.14
N GLU A 35 -3.34 5.92 -13.88
CA GLU A 35 -3.20 7.34 -13.55
C GLU A 35 -3.77 7.64 -12.15
N ALA A 36 -4.98 7.16 -11.84
CA ALA A 36 -5.59 7.39 -10.55
C ALA A 36 -4.84 6.70 -9.40
N ILE A 37 -4.26 5.51 -9.63
CA ILE A 37 -3.42 4.82 -8.65
C ILE A 37 -2.16 5.64 -8.37
N LEU A 38 -1.48 6.11 -9.42
CA LEU A 38 -0.24 6.90 -9.28
C LEU A 38 -0.52 8.26 -8.61
N GLU A 39 -1.57 8.97 -9.01
CA GLU A 39 -2.02 10.22 -8.38
C GLU A 39 -2.36 9.99 -6.90
N THR A 40 -2.98 8.86 -6.58
CA THR A 40 -3.23 8.48 -5.18
C THR A 40 -1.90 8.24 -4.44
N GLY A 41 -0.91 7.63 -5.08
CA GLY A 41 0.42 7.44 -4.51
C GLY A 41 1.08 8.75 -4.11
N GLU A 42 1.08 9.74 -5.00
CA GLU A 42 1.62 11.08 -4.71
C GLU A 42 0.96 11.72 -3.48
N LYS A 43 -0.36 11.56 -3.37
CA LYS A 43 -1.15 12.04 -2.21
C LYS A 43 -0.81 11.31 -0.91
N LEU A 44 -0.60 9.99 -0.96
CA LEU A 44 -0.17 9.22 0.21
C LEU A 44 1.26 9.60 0.62
N GLU A 45 2.15 9.85 -0.34
CA GLU A 45 3.49 10.36 -0.07
C GLU A 45 3.45 11.73 0.61
N GLN A 46 2.62 12.65 0.12
CA GLN A 46 2.39 13.94 0.76
C GLN A 46 1.87 13.76 2.18
N TRP A 47 0.81 12.97 2.36
CA TRP A 47 0.20 12.75 3.67
C TRP A 47 1.18 12.13 4.67
N SER A 48 2.06 11.22 4.22
CA SER A 48 3.07 10.59 5.09
C SER A 48 4.14 11.56 5.62
N LYS A 49 4.25 12.76 5.04
CA LYS A 49 5.15 13.84 5.47
C LYS A 49 4.43 14.87 6.35
N GLU A 50 3.11 14.87 6.36
CA GLU A 50 2.31 15.77 7.20
C GLU A 50 2.31 15.27 8.67
N PRO A 51 2.30 16.19 9.65
CA PRO A 51 2.13 15.81 11.05
C PRO A 51 0.72 15.24 11.29
N GLU A 52 0.57 14.44 12.34
CA GLU A 52 -0.75 13.96 12.76
C GLU A 52 -1.69 15.15 13.04
N PRO A 53 -2.92 15.13 12.51
CA PRO A 53 -3.87 16.21 12.74
C PRO A 53 -4.23 16.30 14.22
N GLY A 54 -4.06 17.48 14.82
CA GLY A 54 -4.55 17.77 16.17
C GLY A 54 -6.03 18.14 16.20
N THR A 55 -6.63 18.22 17.38
CA THR A 55 -8.05 18.57 17.59
C THR A 55 -8.46 19.87 16.89
N ALA A 56 -7.57 20.87 16.85
CA ALA A 56 -7.81 22.13 16.16
C ALA A 56 -8.01 21.94 14.65
N VAL A 57 -7.27 21.02 14.03
CA VAL A 57 -7.39 20.69 12.60
C VAL A 57 -8.70 19.97 12.33
N TYR A 58 -9.07 19.00 13.16
CA TYR A 58 -10.36 18.31 13.06
C TYR A 58 -11.52 19.30 13.13
N ASN A 59 -11.51 20.20 14.12
CA ASN A 59 -12.55 21.22 14.27
C ASN A 59 -12.60 22.21 13.09
N LEU A 60 -11.43 22.63 12.59
CA LEU A 60 -11.34 23.60 11.50
C LEU A 60 -11.95 23.08 10.20
N PHE A 61 -11.77 21.79 9.91
CA PHE A 61 -12.27 21.15 8.69
C PHE A 61 -13.56 20.35 8.90
N GLY A 62 -14.15 20.37 10.10
CA GLY A 62 -15.36 19.62 10.43
C GLY A 62 -15.18 18.11 10.33
N LEU A 63 -13.98 17.60 10.56
CA LEU A 63 -13.65 16.18 10.51
C LEU A 63 -14.03 15.50 11.82
N VAL A 64 -14.62 14.31 11.73
CA VAL A 64 -14.80 13.46 12.90
C VAL A 64 -13.43 12.87 13.29
N PRO A 65 -13.05 12.85 14.58
CA PRO A 65 -11.79 12.21 15.00
C PRO A 65 -11.66 10.79 14.45
N GLU A 66 -10.47 10.44 13.95
CA GLU A 66 -10.13 9.14 13.32
C GLU A 66 -10.82 8.83 11.97
N GLU A 67 -11.70 9.71 11.47
CA GLU A 67 -12.38 9.52 10.18
C GLU A 67 -11.38 9.48 9.01
N ASP A 68 -10.36 10.32 9.05
CA ASP A 68 -9.27 10.34 8.08
C ASP A 68 -8.55 8.99 8.04
N ARG A 69 -8.32 8.34 9.18
CA ARG A 69 -7.72 7.00 9.26
C ARG A 69 -8.61 5.92 8.67
N LEU A 70 -9.93 6.04 8.81
CA LEU A 70 -10.88 5.14 8.16
C LEU A 70 -10.77 5.25 6.63
N PHE A 71 -10.67 6.47 6.11
CA PHE A 71 -10.49 6.68 4.66
C PHE A 71 -9.12 6.26 4.16
N LEU A 72 -8.06 6.45 4.94
CA LEU A 72 -6.74 5.88 4.65
C LEU A 72 -6.84 4.35 4.48
N ASN A 73 -7.42 3.66 5.45
CA ASN A 73 -7.59 2.20 5.39
C ASN A 73 -8.42 1.77 4.18
N THR A 74 -9.42 2.56 3.81
CA THR A 74 -10.24 2.30 2.62
C THR A 74 -9.43 2.50 1.33
N ILE A 75 -8.59 3.52 1.25
CA ILE A 75 -7.66 3.72 0.12
C ILE A 75 -6.70 2.53 0.00
N LEU A 76 -6.07 2.12 1.11
CA LEU A 76 -5.15 0.99 1.12
C LEU A 76 -5.82 -0.31 0.64
N LEU A 77 -7.03 -0.61 1.13
CA LEU A 77 -7.80 -1.77 0.68
C LEU A 77 -8.15 -1.69 -0.81
N ARG A 78 -8.56 -0.53 -1.32
CA ARG A 78 -8.86 -0.36 -2.76
C ARG A 78 -7.64 -0.55 -3.64
N LEU A 79 -6.46 -0.11 -3.19
CA LEU A 79 -5.19 -0.39 -3.87
C LEU A 79 -4.87 -1.89 -3.87
N VAL A 80 -5.10 -2.58 -2.75
CA VAL A 80 -4.92 -4.04 -2.67
C VAL A 80 -5.92 -4.78 -3.57
N ASP A 81 -7.18 -4.35 -3.62
CA ASP A 81 -8.18 -4.93 -4.52
C ASP A 81 -7.80 -4.71 -5.98
N ALA A 82 -7.32 -3.52 -6.33
CA ALA A 82 -6.79 -3.23 -7.66
C ALA A 82 -5.59 -4.13 -7.99
N PHE A 83 -4.70 -4.39 -7.04
CA PHE A 83 -3.62 -5.37 -7.22
C PHE A 83 -4.13 -6.80 -7.41
N CYS A 84 -5.18 -7.20 -6.70
CA CYS A 84 -5.70 -8.57 -6.77
C CYS A 84 -6.36 -8.88 -8.11
N PHE A 85 -7.16 -7.94 -8.62
CA PHE A 85 -8.00 -8.17 -9.81
C PHE A 85 -7.50 -7.46 -11.07
N GLY A 86 -6.57 -6.51 -10.94
CA GLY A 86 -6.04 -5.75 -12.04
C GLY A 86 -5.08 -6.55 -12.93
N ASP A 87 -4.89 -6.05 -14.15
CA ASP A 87 -3.86 -6.55 -15.05
C ASP A 87 -2.43 -6.20 -14.58
N LYS A 88 -1.45 -6.59 -15.38
CA LYS A 88 -0.03 -6.35 -15.13
C LYS A 88 0.30 -4.88 -14.89
N LEU A 89 -0.25 -3.94 -15.68
CA LEU A 89 0.07 -2.52 -15.54
C LEU A 89 -0.51 -1.95 -14.24
N VAL A 90 -1.72 -2.37 -13.89
CA VAL A 90 -2.35 -2.01 -12.61
C VAL A 90 -1.52 -2.55 -11.44
N LYS A 91 -1.10 -3.83 -11.48
CA LYS A 91 -0.25 -4.43 -10.44
C LYS A 91 1.06 -3.67 -10.27
N VAL A 92 1.74 -3.34 -11.38
CA VAL A 92 2.98 -2.53 -11.37
C VAL A 92 2.72 -1.16 -10.75
N ALA A 93 1.64 -0.48 -11.11
CA ALA A 93 1.31 0.83 -10.54
C ALA A 93 1.10 0.75 -9.02
N VAL A 94 0.36 -0.24 -8.52
CA VAL A 94 0.14 -0.43 -7.08
C VAL A 94 1.46 -0.71 -6.35
N VAL A 95 2.31 -1.60 -6.89
CA VAL A 95 3.63 -1.90 -6.29
C VAL A 95 4.47 -0.63 -6.24
N ARG A 96 4.49 0.19 -7.29
CA ARG A 96 5.23 1.47 -7.30
C ARG A 96 4.76 2.40 -6.19
N VAL A 97 3.45 2.53 -5.98
CA VAL A 97 2.89 3.35 -4.89
C VAL A 97 3.42 2.89 -3.53
N PHE A 98 3.29 1.61 -3.22
CA PHE A 98 3.73 1.09 -1.91
C PHE A 98 5.24 1.19 -1.71
N VAL A 99 6.03 0.96 -2.76
CA VAL A 99 7.50 1.12 -2.70
C VAL A 99 7.87 2.58 -2.46
N SER A 100 7.25 3.53 -3.14
CA SER A 100 7.57 4.95 -2.95
C SER A 100 7.20 5.43 -1.54
N VAL A 101 6.01 5.08 -1.06
CA VAL A 101 5.60 5.38 0.32
C VAL A 101 6.57 4.72 1.30
N PHE A 102 6.88 3.43 1.14
CA PHE A 102 7.84 2.74 2.00
C PHE A 102 9.21 3.42 2.03
N LYS A 103 9.74 3.90 0.90
CA LYS A 103 11.04 4.58 0.85
C LYS A 103 11.10 5.82 1.74
N LEU A 104 9.97 6.50 1.98
CA LEU A 104 9.90 7.64 2.89
C LEU A 104 10.06 7.26 4.38
N SER A 105 9.94 5.97 4.71
CA SER A 105 10.24 5.46 6.05
C SER A 105 11.74 5.23 6.29
N ARG A 106 12.56 5.17 5.21
CA ARG A 106 13.99 4.86 5.33
C ARG A 106 14.72 6.02 6.01
N GLY A 107 15.44 5.72 7.09
CA GLY A 107 16.20 6.71 7.88
C GLY A 107 15.41 7.32 9.04
N LYS A 108 14.13 6.95 9.22
CA LYS A 108 13.38 7.32 10.42
C LYS A 108 13.88 6.56 11.64
N SER A 109 13.91 7.23 12.79
CA SER A 109 14.25 6.63 14.07
C SER A 109 13.22 5.56 14.49
N LYS A 110 13.56 4.71 15.46
CA LYS A 110 12.67 3.63 15.93
C LYS A 110 11.32 4.18 16.44
N SER A 111 11.32 5.32 17.13
CA SER A 111 10.10 5.99 17.62
C SER A 111 9.26 6.62 16.49
N GLU A 112 9.89 7.09 15.42
CA GLU A 112 9.19 7.59 14.23
C GLU A 112 8.63 6.46 13.36
N CYS A 113 9.15 5.24 13.52
CA CYS A 113 8.64 4.06 12.85
C CYS A 113 7.33 3.56 13.48
N GLU A 114 7.11 3.75 14.78
CA GLU A 114 5.84 3.40 15.45
C GLU A 114 4.69 4.30 15.00
N THR A 115 5.00 5.53 14.60
CA THR A 115 4.05 6.49 14.04
C THR A 115 4.04 6.48 12.51
N TRP A 116 4.71 5.49 11.89
CA TRP A 116 4.80 5.38 10.44
C TRP A 116 3.42 5.19 9.80
N PHE A 117 3.28 5.74 8.59
CA PHE A 117 2.02 5.77 7.84
C PHE A 117 1.46 4.38 7.49
N LEU A 118 2.34 3.38 7.30
CA LEU A 118 1.96 1.96 7.13
C LEU A 118 2.31 1.12 8.37
N SER A 119 2.40 1.73 9.56
CA SER A 119 2.56 0.98 10.81
C SER A 119 1.30 0.16 11.11
N LYS A 120 1.48 -0.95 11.81
CA LYS A 120 0.40 -1.83 12.29
C LYS A 120 -0.64 -1.06 13.10
N ALA A 121 -0.23 -0.04 13.85
CA ALA A 121 -1.12 0.80 14.65
C ALA A 121 -2.10 1.64 13.81
N LYS A 122 -1.72 2.00 12.57
CA LYS A 122 -2.53 2.83 11.68
C LYS A 122 -3.29 2.04 10.61
N VAL A 123 -2.82 0.85 10.26
CA VAL A 123 -3.45 -0.01 9.25
C VAL A 123 -4.34 -1.05 9.93
N TYR A 124 -5.59 -0.69 10.20
CA TYR A 124 -6.56 -1.57 10.87
C TYR A 124 -6.87 -2.85 10.08
N ASN A 125 -6.90 -2.77 8.75
CA ASN A 125 -7.23 -3.91 7.88
C ASN A 125 -6.00 -4.71 7.42
N HIS A 126 -4.88 -4.62 8.15
CA HIS A 126 -3.61 -5.23 7.76
C HIS A 126 -3.71 -6.73 7.47
N LEU A 127 -4.43 -7.50 8.29
CA LEU A 127 -4.59 -8.95 8.09
C LEU A 127 -5.33 -9.27 6.79
N GLU A 128 -6.35 -8.50 6.46
CA GLU A 128 -7.14 -8.70 5.24
C GLU A 128 -6.31 -8.36 4.00
N MET A 129 -5.51 -7.30 4.05
CA MET A 129 -4.56 -6.95 3.00
C MET A 129 -3.57 -8.10 2.74
N LEU A 130 -2.99 -8.67 3.81
CA LEU A 130 -2.04 -9.79 3.70
C LEU A 130 -2.69 -11.03 3.09
N LYS A 131 -3.90 -11.39 3.50
CA LYS A 131 -4.64 -12.56 2.97
C LYS A 131 -4.93 -12.42 1.47
N ARG A 132 -5.36 -11.24 1.04
CA ARG A 132 -5.65 -10.95 -0.38
C ARG A 132 -4.41 -11.06 -1.25
N VAL A 133 -3.31 -10.40 -0.85
CA VAL A 133 -2.03 -10.48 -1.58
C VAL A 133 -1.46 -11.90 -1.56
N LYS A 134 -1.59 -12.62 -0.43
CA LYS A 134 -1.18 -14.03 -0.37
C LYS A 134 -1.94 -14.88 -1.38
N SER A 135 -3.25 -14.68 -1.56
CA SER A 135 -3.99 -15.42 -2.58
C SER A 135 -3.49 -15.13 -4.00
N VAL A 136 -2.97 -13.92 -4.27
CA VAL A 136 -2.35 -13.59 -5.56
C VAL A 136 -1.01 -14.30 -5.70
N TYR A 137 -0.20 -14.36 -4.64
CA TYR A 137 1.06 -15.12 -4.63
C TYR A 137 0.82 -16.62 -4.91
N ASP A 138 -0.11 -17.23 -4.17
CA ASP A 138 -0.36 -18.68 -4.23
C ASP A 138 -0.83 -19.14 -5.64
N LYS A 139 -1.61 -18.28 -6.33
CA LYS A 139 -2.22 -18.59 -7.63
C LYS A 139 -1.48 -17.96 -8.81
N GLY A 140 -0.54 -17.06 -8.54
CA GLY A 140 0.11 -16.21 -9.53
C GLY A 140 1.26 -16.89 -10.26
N ASP A 141 1.61 -16.30 -11.40
CA ASP A 141 2.86 -16.56 -12.11
C ASP A 141 4.07 -15.99 -11.36
N SER A 142 5.27 -16.16 -11.91
CA SER A 142 6.52 -15.67 -11.31
C SER A 142 6.49 -14.17 -11.03
N GLU A 143 5.91 -13.38 -11.93
CA GLU A 143 5.82 -11.93 -11.79
C GLU A 143 4.83 -11.52 -10.70
N ALA A 144 3.64 -12.11 -10.66
CA ALA A 144 2.66 -11.86 -9.60
C ALA A 144 3.19 -12.27 -8.21
N ARG A 145 3.98 -13.34 -8.13
CA ARG A 145 4.68 -13.75 -6.91
C ARG A 145 5.72 -12.72 -6.50
N ALA A 146 6.57 -12.27 -7.43
CA ALA A 146 7.56 -11.23 -7.18
C ALA A 146 6.92 -9.93 -6.65
N PHE A 147 5.86 -9.45 -7.29
CA PHE A 147 5.14 -8.27 -6.83
C PHE A 147 4.52 -8.45 -5.44
N SER A 148 3.97 -9.62 -5.16
CA SER A 148 3.41 -9.93 -3.84
C SER A 148 4.49 -9.91 -2.74
N LEU A 149 5.68 -10.47 -3.01
CA LEU A 149 6.82 -10.41 -2.09
C LEU A 149 7.26 -8.97 -1.81
N ILE A 150 7.33 -8.13 -2.85
CA ILE A 150 7.66 -6.70 -2.69
C ILE A 150 6.64 -6.00 -1.79
N LEU A 151 5.33 -6.26 -1.98
CA LEU A 151 4.29 -5.70 -1.12
C LEU A 151 4.44 -6.15 0.34
N PHE A 152 4.71 -7.44 0.60
CA PHE A 152 4.99 -7.91 1.95
C PHE A 152 6.20 -7.20 2.57
N GLY A 153 7.27 -6.96 1.80
CA GLY A 153 8.41 -6.16 2.24
C GLY A 153 8.05 -4.72 2.61
N CYS A 154 7.18 -4.07 1.83
CA CYS A 154 6.68 -2.72 2.14
C CYS A 154 5.85 -2.66 3.43
N TRP A 155 5.32 -3.80 3.86
CA TRP A 155 4.42 -3.96 5.01
C TRP A 155 5.06 -4.71 6.17
N ARG A 156 6.40 -4.71 6.24
CA ARG A 156 7.17 -5.51 7.22
C ARG A 156 6.64 -5.43 8.66
N ASP A 157 6.13 -4.26 9.07
CA ASP A 157 5.68 -3.97 10.44
C ASP A 157 4.53 -4.86 10.91
N PHE A 158 3.70 -5.35 9.98
CA PHE A 158 2.61 -6.29 10.29
C PHE A 158 2.71 -7.59 9.49
N ALA A 159 3.51 -7.63 8.42
CA ALA A 159 3.77 -8.86 7.66
C ALA A 159 4.63 -9.86 8.45
N SER A 160 5.56 -9.38 9.29
CA SER A 160 6.41 -10.22 10.14
C SER A 160 5.58 -11.00 11.18
N ASP A 161 4.48 -10.44 11.67
CA ASP A 161 3.62 -11.13 12.64
C ASP A 161 2.77 -12.24 12.01
N PHE A 162 2.59 -12.23 10.68
CA PHE A 162 1.74 -13.19 10.00
C PHE A 162 2.54 -14.40 9.49
N ALA A 163 2.51 -15.49 10.26
CA ALA A 163 3.29 -16.71 10.00
C ALA A 163 3.19 -17.25 8.55
N PRO A 164 2.02 -17.26 7.87
CA PRO A 164 1.95 -17.71 6.49
C PRO A 164 2.77 -16.85 5.52
N VAL A 165 2.86 -15.54 5.74
CA VAL A 165 3.69 -14.65 4.90
C VAL A 165 5.16 -14.81 5.22
N ARG A 166 5.55 -14.93 6.49
CA ARG A 166 6.93 -15.26 6.87
C ARG A 166 7.41 -16.55 6.22
N TYR A 167 6.60 -17.61 6.28
CA TYR A 167 6.93 -18.88 5.66
C TYR A 167 7.16 -18.75 4.16
N LEU A 168 6.26 -18.04 3.46
CA LEU A 168 6.40 -17.78 2.02
C LEU A 168 7.69 -17.04 1.68
N VAL A 169 7.99 -15.95 2.40
CA VAL A 169 9.23 -15.19 2.22
C VAL A 169 10.45 -16.08 2.43
N PHE A 170 10.45 -16.89 3.50
CA PHE A 170 11.53 -17.85 3.76
C PHE A 170 11.72 -18.82 2.60
N THR A 171 10.65 -19.45 2.11
CA THR A 171 10.74 -20.42 1.00
C THR A 171 11.18 -19.79 -0.32
N SER A 172 10.76 -18.54 -0.60
CA SER A 172 11.14 -17.83 -1.83
C SER A 172 12.63 -17.49 -1.90
N MET A 173 13.30 -17.33 -0.76
CA MET A 173 14.75 -17.07 -0.72
C MET A 173 15.60 -18.30 -1.00
N VAL A 174 15.05 -19.49 -0.78
CA VAL A 174 15.74 -20.77 -0.95
C VAL A 174 15.44 -21.38 -2.34
N SER A 175 14.37 -20.92 -2.99
CA SER A 175 13.98 -21.32 -4.35
C SER A 175 14.84 -20.60 -5.40
N SER A 176 15.52 -21.37 -6.28
CA SER A 176 16.31 -20.83 -7.39
C SER A 176 15.48 -20.28 -8.55
N HIS A 177 14.17 -20.54 -8.58
CA HIS A 177 13.28 -20.20 -9.69
C HIS A 177 12.51 -18.88 -9.51
N ASP A 178 12.45 -18.34 -8.29
CA ASP A 178 11.65 -17.13 -7.97
C ASP A 178 12.51 -15.86 -7.81
N VAL A 179 13.83 -15.96 -7.96
CA VAL A 179 14.80 -14.89 -7.63
C VAL A 179 15.54 -14.40 -8.90
N GLU A 180 14.78 -13.94 -9.90
CA GLU A 180 15.30 -13.08 -10.97
C GLU A 180 14.93 -11.61 -10.74
N VAL A 181 14.79 -11.20 -9.47
CA VAL A 181 14.40 -9.84 -9.11
C VAL A 181 15.57 -9.15 -8.42
N ASN A 182 16.02 -8.07 -9.07
CA ASN A 182 17.10 -7.16 -8.71
C ASN A 182 17.36 -7.06 -7.18
N PHE A 183 18.60 -7.34 -6.75
CA PHE A 183 19.03 -7.51 -5.35
C PHE A 183 18.58 -6.39 -4.39
N ASP A 184 18.49 -5.15 -4.89
CA ASP A 184 18.03 -3.98 -4.14
C ASP A 184 16.57 -4.06 -3.69
N GLN A 185 15.69 -4.67 -4.49
CA GLN A 185 14.28 -4.88 -4.13
C GLN A 185 14.13 -5.97 -3.06
N PHE A 186 15.01 -6.97 -3.08
CA PHE A 186 14.98 -8.11 -2.16
C PHE A 186 15.42 -7.78 -0.72
N SER A 187 16.24 -6.74 -0.54
CA SER A 187 16.68 -6.30 0.80
C SER A 187 15.51 -5.97 1.74
N HIS A 188 14.43 -5.40 1.21
CA HIS A 188 13.22 -5.06 1.96
C HIS A 188 12.38 -6.29 2.28
N VAL A 189 12.33 -7.26 1.38
CA VAL A 189 11.60 -8.53 1.57
C VAL A 189 12.21 -9.34 2.71
N ARG A 190 13.54 -9.36 2.83
CA ARG A 190 14.25 -10.03 3.94
C ARG A 190 13.88 -9.47 5.31
N SER A 191 13.51 -8.19 5.39
CA SER A 191 13.14 -7.55 6.67
C SER A 191 11.86 -8.11 7.29
N VAL A 192 11.06 -8.88 6.54
CA VAL A 192 9.87 -9.58 7.06
C VAL A 192 10.24 -10.75 7.99
N LEU A 193 11.48 -11.25 7.93
CA LEU A 193 11.96 -12.37 8.74
C LEU A 193 12.73 -11.95 10.00
N ALA A 194 13.01 -10.65 10.14
CA ALA A 194 13.65 -10.07 11.33
C ALA A 194 12.60 -9.80 12.42
#